data_AF-A0A9X2EEQ3-F1
#
_entry.id   AF-A0A9X2EEQ3-F1
#
_cell.length_a   1.000
_cell.length_b   1.000
_cell.length_c   1.000
_cell.angle_alpha   90.00
_cell.angle_beta   90.00
_cell.angle_gamma   90.00
#
_symmetry.space_group_name_H-M   'P 1'
#
loop_
_entity.id
_entity.type
_entity.pdbx_description
1 polymer ?
#
loop_
_entity_poly.entity_id
_entity_poly.type
_entity_poly.pdbx_seq_one_letter_code
_entity_poly.pdbx_strand_id
1 'polypeptide(L)'
;MTDAAHLRHPNATPTRRIALFLCLAYLPLFLAFGTDIPDLFSHLMVLSVTLTSLQTGRRASYDIAVDLSTIFVIVPPYFYDALAGQDRFGVIVAASYLFLHFFRSAVAKLMPETPVVTPAGGRIPPMLDIAYFLFLVISIVTVVFLGDQIGEKFGFSLPLFMAALLLERQLQFGLDRNGFYVRYGFYAATFLIFVAFFWTGFGRLMLGVFLVVPVLVANRYMDVWLRSWQVGMLSPFLLIAAHRSRFSEGGRLTEDSGTGHYLITWEMIETADWRVPRGWEAFFDQFVLLWLQWVPRAFWPDKPIGLGRSYVEDWMGRQNFSEGHSIATGLLGEQLWLLGPFLIFGFAIVFASILALRAIYQRLSPGLVCMAMIFDAYLTTYLWGGMASFGGRIGVALIPLIFFGFFVKRLFPVQAPPSSLPAQAKMTER
;
A
#
# COMPACT_ATOMS: atom_id res chain seq x y z
N MET A 1 22.77 -14.60 -20.03
CA MET A 1 22.78 -13.15 -20.25
C MET A 1 22.20 -12.48 -19.02
N THR A 2 23.07 -12.12 -18.09
CA THR A 2 22.77 -11.74 -16.70
C THR A 2 23.26 -10.31 -16.48
N ASP A 3 22.50 -9.34 -16.99
CA ASP A 3 22.69 -7.92 -16.68
C ASP A 3 22.05 -7.58 -15.32
N ALA A 4 22.48 -8.28 -14.26
CA ALA A 4 22.10 -7.94 -12.89
C ALA A 4 22.69 -6.59 -12.43
N ALA A 5 23.67 -6.04 -13.18
CA ALA A 5 24.33 -4.76 -12.89
C ALA A 5 23.45 -3.52 -13.19
N HIS A 6 22.30 -3.67 -13.85
CA HIS A 6 21.47 -2.54 -14.29
C HIS A 6 20.38 -2.08 -13.31
N LEU A 7 20.23 -2.72 -12.14
CA LEU A 7 19.33 -2.24 -11.08
C LEU A 7 20.06 -1.32 -10.07
N ARG A 8 21.00 -0.49 -10.52
CA ARG A 8 21.48 0.60 -9.66
C ARG A 8 20.29 1.54 -9.45
N HIS A 9 19.95 1.83 -8.19
CA HIS A 9 19.04 2.92 -7.87
C HIS A 9 19.54 4.16 -8.60
N PRO A 10 18.82 4.66 -9.63
CA PRO A 10 19.29 5.83 -10.34
C PRO A 10 19.38 6.96 -9.32
N ASN A 11 20.55 7.60 -9.26
CA ASN A 11 20.73 8.87 -8.53
C ASN A 11 19.50 9.73 -8.80
N ALA A 12 18.95 10.37 -7.75
CA ALA A 12 17.69 11.10 -7.82
C ALA A 12 17.63 11.95 -9.10
N THR A 13 16.70 11.61 -10.00
CA THR A 13 16.52 12.31 -11.28
C THR A 13 16.29 13.79 -11.01
N PRO A 14 16.66 14.70 -11.92
CA PRO A 14 16.41 16.14 -11.76
C PRO A 14 14.94 16.44 -11.38
N THR A 15 13.98 15.75 -12.01
CA THR A 15 12.55 15.82 -11.68
C THR A 15 12.23 15.47 -10.23
N ARG A 16 12.85 14.43 -9.67
CA ARG A 16 12.63 14.04 -8.26
C ARG A 16 13.18 15.09 -7.30
N ARG A 17 14.32 15.71 -7.63
CA ARG A 17 14.92 16.79 -6.81
C ARG A 17 14.05 18.04 -6.82
N ILE A 18 13.49 18.39 -7.99
CA ILE A 18 12.55 19.51 -8.14
C ILE A 18 11.28 19.25 -7.32
N ALA A 19 10.67 18.07 -7.44
CA ALA A 19 9.47 17.73 -6.68
C ALA A 19 9.71 17.77 -5.16
N LEU A 20 10.84 17.22 -4.70
CA LEU A 20 11.23 17.31 -3.29
C LEU A 20 11.39 18.75 -2.83
N PHE A 21 12.09 19.59 -3.60
CA PHE A 21 12.27 21.00 -3.29
C PHE A 21 10.94 21.74 -3.20
N LEU A 22 10.05 21.55 -4.18
CA LEU A 22 8.72 22.19 -4.19
C LEU A 22 7.88 21.76 -2.99
N CYS A 23 7.82 20.47 -2.66
CA CYS A 23 7.07 20.01 -1.48
C CYS A 23 7.67 20.51 -0.15
N LEU A 24 9.01 20.56 -0.02
CA LEU A 24 9.68 21.10 1.16
C LEU A 24 9.46 22.60 1.32
N ALA A 25 9.41 23.35 0.22
CA ALA A 25 9.10 24.77 0.22
C ALA A 25 7.60 25.05 0.46
N TYR A 26 6.71 24.15 0.03
CA TYR A 26 5.27 24.28 0.22
C TYR A 26 4.87 24.35 1.71
N LEU A 27 5.44 23.48 2.54
CA LEU A 27 5.09 23.42 3.97
C LEU A 27 5.32 24.74 4.74
N PRO A 28 6.51 25.38 4.71
CA PRO A 28 6.72 26.66 5.38
C PRO A 28 5.90 27.79 4.75
N LEU A 29 5.65 27.77 3.43
CA LEU A 29 4.75 28.73 2.79
C LEU A 29 3.33 28.57 3.32
N PHE A 30 2.85 27.34 3.51
CA PHE A 30 1.53 27.05 4.07
C PHE A 30 1.42 27.51 5.53
N LEU A 31 2.48 27.32 6.32
CA LEU A 31 2.51 27.84 7.68
C LEU A 31 2.54 29.37 7.74
N ALA A 32 3.16 30.03 6.76
CA ALA A 32 3.30 31.49 6.73
C ALA A 32 2.07 32.21 6.14
N PHE A 33 1.45 31.62 5.12
CA PHE A 33 0.39 32.25 4.33
C PHE A 33 -0.96 31.51 4.41
N GLY A 34 -1.02 30.40 5.15
CA GLY A 34 -2.22 29.58 5.24
C GLY A 34 -2.69 29.12 3.86
N THR A 35 -3.95 29.42 3.55
CA THR A 35 -4.62 29.06 2.30
C THR A 35 -4.29 29.99 1.14
N ASP A 36 -3.61 31.11 1.38
CA ASP A 36 -3.35 32.16 0.37
C ASP A 36 -2.10 31.86 -0.49
N ILE A 37 -1.67 30.59 -0.58
CA ILE A 37 -0.59 30.19 -1.46
C ILE A 37 -1.06 30.33 -2.91
N PRO A 38 -0.27 30.96 -3.80
CA PRO A 38 -0.62 31.05 -5.22
C PRO A 38 -0.87 29.67 -5.84
N ASP A 39 -2.02 29.50 -6.51
CA ASP A 39 -2.42 28.25 -7.16
C ASP A 39 -1.32 27.69 -8.06
N LEU A 40 -0.61 28.57 -8.78
CA LEU A 40 0.49 28.21 -9.66
C LEU A 40 1.55 27.35 -8.93
N PHE A 41 1.85 27.65 -7.66
CA PHE A 41 2.83 26.89 -6.89
C PHE A 41 2.30 25.48 -6.55
N SER A 42 1.04 25.36 -6.12
CA SER A 42 0.36 24.09 -5.89
C SER A 42 0.37 23.22 -7.17
N HIS A 43 0.01 23.82 -8.31
CA HIS A 43 -0.01 23.15 -9.61
C HIS A 43 1.37 22.66 -10.05
N LEU A 44 2.41 23.49 -9.92
CA LEU A 44 3.78 23.11 -10.26
C LEU A 44 4.29 21.96 -9.37
N MET A 45 3.97 22.02 -8.08
CA MET A 45 4.30 20.94 -7.15
C MET A 45 3.62 19.63 -7.59
N VAL A 46 2.31 19.61 -7.82
CA VAL A 46 1.60 18.37 -8.19
C VAL A 46 2.04 17.86 -9.56
N LEU A 47 2.28 18.75 -10.52
CA LEU A 47 2.84 18.38 -11.82
C LEU A 47 4.20 17.70 -11.65
N SER A 48 5.09 18.25 -10.83
CA SER A 48 6.41 17.66 -10.59
C SER A 48 6.35 16.30 -9.90
N VAL A 49 5.43 16.12 -8.94
CA VAL A 49 5.15 14.83 -8.29
C VAL A 49 4.65 13.81 -9.31
N THR A 50 3.69 14.22 -10.15
CA THR A 50 3.12 13.39 -11.21
C THR A 50 4.19 12.96 -12.20
N LEU A 51 4.99 13.89 -12.73
CA LEU A 51 6.09 13.59 -13.66
C LEU A 51 7.16 12.67 -13.05
N THR A 52 7.40 12.78 -11.74
CA THR A 52 8.34 11.89 -11.04
C THR A 52 7.81 10.46 -10.92
N SER A 53 6.49 10.30 -10.83
CA SER A 53 5.79 9.01 -10.78
C SER A 53 5.57 8.39 -12.17
N LEU A 54 5.56 9.18 -13.26
CA LEU A 54 5.36 8.71 -14.63
C LEU A 54 6.66 8.30 -15.37
N GLN A 55 7.71 7.92 -14.65
CA GLN A 55 8.96 7.51 -15.30
C GLN A 55 8.82 6.19 -16.09
N THR A 56 9.51 6.11 -17.23
CA THR A 56 9.37 5.03 -18.23
C THR A 56 10.32 3.84 -18.02
N GLY A 57 11.35 4.00 -17.20
CA GLY A 57 12.34 2.96 -16.93
C GLY A 57 11.83 1.80 -16.08
N ARG A 58 12.51 0.65 -16.14
CA ARG A 58 12.28 -0.47 -15.21
C ARG A 58 12.61 0.01 -13.79
N ARG A 59 11.66 -0.20 -12.87
CA ARG A 59 11.80 0.18 -11.46
C ARG A 59 11.79 -1.07 -10.57
N ALA A 60 12.40 -0.94 -9.40
CA ALA A 60 12.26 -1.93 -8.35
C ALA A 60 10.78 -2.05 -7.96
N SER A 61 10.32 -3.25 -7.60
CA SER A 61 8.91 -3.49 -7.26
C SER A 61 8.43 -2.62 -6.11
N TYR A 62 9.29 -2.38 -5.12
CA TYR A 62 9.04 -1.45 -4.02
C TYR A 62 8.83 0.00 -4.53
N ASP A 63 9.61 0.47 -5.50
CA ASP A 63 9.44 1.81 -6.07
C ASP A 63 8.10 1.95 -6.77
N ILE A 64 7.68 0.90 -7.51
CA ILE A 64 6.37 0.84 -8.15
C ILE A 64 5.27 0.92 -7.08
N ALA A 65 5.35 0.16 -5.98
CA ALA A 65 4.34 0.22 -4.91
C ALA A 65 4.18 1.63 -4.31
N VAL A 66 5.29 2.35 -4.13
CA VAL A 66 5.25 3.75 -3.69
C VAL A 66 4.68 4.68 -4.76
N ASP A 67 5.03 4.48 -6.02
CA ASP A 67 4.44 5.28 -7.11
C ASP A 67 2.94 5.03 -7.24
N LEU A 68 2.48 3.79 -7.04
CA LEU A 68 1.06 3.44 -6.99
C LEU A 68 0.36 4.22 -5.86
N SER A 69 0.97 4.26 -4.69
CA SER A 69 0.44 5.02 -3.54
C SER A 69 0.32 6.51 -3.90
N THR A 70 1.37 7.09 -4.51
CA THR A 70 1.35 8.48 -5.00
C THR A 70 0.26 8.68 -6.07
N ILE A 71 0.20 7.81 -7.07
CA ILE A 71 -0.73 7.95 -8.20
C ILE A 71 -2.17 7.78 -7.75
N PHE A 72 -2.49 6.85 -6.85
CA PHE A 72 -3.89 6.62 -6.46
C PHE A 72 -4.38 7.56 -5.36
N VAL A 73 -3.51 7.94 -4.43
CA VAL A 73 -3.91 8.76 -3.27
C VAL A 73 -3.73 10.25 -3.55
N ILE A 74 -2.73 10.65 -4.34
CA ILE A 74 -2.32 12.05 -4.45
C ILE A 74 -2.82 12.69 -5.74
N VAL A 75 -2.57 12.05 -6.89
CA VAL A 75 -2.71 12.71 -8.19
C VAL A 75 -4.18 12.97 -8.58
N PRO A 76 -5.07 11.97 -8.74
CA PRO A 76 -6.45 12.18 -9.14
C PRO A 76 -7.25 13.06 -8.18
N PRO A 77 -7.17 12.92 -6.84
CA PRO A 77 -7.88 13.81 -5.93
C PRO A 77 -7.51 15.28 -6.12
N TYR A 78 -6.23 15.60 -6.30
CA TYR A 78 -5.79 16.97 -6.53
C TYR A 78 -6.27 17.50 -7.89
N PHE A 79 -6.09 16.75 -8.97
CA PHE A 79 -6.52 17.20 -10.30
C PHE A 79 -8.04 17.42 -10.35
N TYR A 80 -8.80 16.59 -9.64
CA TYR A 80 -10.22 16.78 -9.49
C TYR A 80 -10.55 18.11 -8.79
N ASP A 81 -9.89 18.40 -7.66
CA ASP A 81 -10.08 19.63 -6.87
C ASP A 81 -9.70 20.90 -7.63
N ALA A 82 -8.58 20.84 -8.37
CA ALA A 82 -8.13 21.91 -9.24
C ALA A 82 -9.13 22.17 -10.40
N LEU A 83 -9.68 21.11 -11.01
CA LEU A 83 -10.72 21.25 -12.04
C LEU A 83 -12.04 21.80 -11.47
N ALA A 84 -12.29 21.62 -10.18
CA ALA A 84 -13.42 22.23 -9.46
C ALA A 84 -13.13 23.69 -9.02
N GLY A 85 -11.92 24.20 -9.27
CA GLY A 85 -11.51 25.57 -8.92
C GLY A 85 -11.32 25.81 -7.43
N GLN A 86 -11.02 24.76 -6.64
CA GLN A 86 -10.87 24.88 -5.19
C GLN A 86 -9.39 24.97 -4.75
N ASP A 87 -8.47 24.24 -5.39
CA ASP A 87 -7.02 24.25 -5.12
C ASP A 87 -6.59 24.07 -3.64
N ARG A 88 -7.41 23.39 -2.84
CA ARG A 88 -7.28 23.29 -1.37
C ARG A 88 -6.25 22.26 -0.92
N PHE A 89 -5.97 21.26 -1.76
CA PHE A 89 -5.30 20.04 -1.27
C PHE A 89 -3.77 20.06 -1.32
N GLY A 90 -3.14 21.17 -1.67
CA GLY A 90 -1.68 21.24 -1.85
C GLY A 90 -0.89 20.79 -0.61
N VAL A 91 -1.27 21.22 0.60
CA VAL A 91 -0.56 20.82 1.84
C VAL A 91 -0.65 19.31 2.10
N ILE A 92 -1.81 18.70 1.83
CA ILE A 92 -2.05 17.27 2.03
C ILE A 92 -1.23 16.45 1.02
N VAL A 93 -1.16 16.93 -0.23
CA VAL A 93 -0.30 16.37 -1.28
C VAL A 93 1.17 16.45 -0.89
N ALA A 94 1.64 17.62 -0.44
CA ALA A 94 3.03 17.84 -0.03
C ALA A 94 3.42 16.89 1.12
N ALA A 95 2.61 16.82 2.18
CA ALA A 95 2.85 15.96 3.32
C ALA A 95 2.91 14.47 2.94
N SER A 96 1.95 14.01 2.13
CA SER A 96 1.89 12.61 1.67
C SER A 96 3.08 12.25 0.77
N TYR A 97 3.47 13.14 -0.13
CA TYR A 97 4.63 12.91 -0.99
C TYR A 97 5.94 12.87 -0.19
N LEU A 98 6.13 13.80 0.75
CA LEU A 98 7.32 13.83 1.61
C LEU A 98 7.40 12.58 2.48
N PHE A 99 6.28 12.14 3.06
CA PHE A 99 6.22 10.87 3.80
C PHE A 99 6.71 9.70 2.94
N LEU A 100 6.16 9.53 1.73
CA LEU A 100 6.55 8.46 0.81
C LEU A 100 8.02 8.59 0.35
N HIS A 101 8.51 9.81 0.12
CA HIS A 101 9.87 10.07 -0.30
C HIS A 101 10.89 9.73 0.80
N PHE A 102 10.62 10.13 2.04
CA PHE A 102 11.49 9.79 3.16
C PHE A 102 11.41 8.30 3.48
N PHE A 103 10.22 7.71 3.38
CA PHE A 103 10.05 6.28 3.54
C PHE A 103 10.91 5.51 2.52
N ARG A 104 10.85 5.93 1.25
CA ARG A 104 11.70 5.41 0.17
C ARG A 104 13.17 5.46 0.50
N SER A 105 13.62 6.63 0.91
CA SER A 105 15.02 6.88 1.23
C SER A 105 15.49 6.07 2.43
N ALA A 106 14.65 5.93 3.45
CA ALA A 106 14.93 5.14 4.65
C ALA A 106 14.98 3.65 4.33
N VAL A 107 14.02 3.11 3.58
CA VAL A 107 14.02 1.70 3.15
C VAL A 107 15.28 1.39 2.35
N ALA A 108 15.62 2.20 1.34
CA ALA A 108 16.80 1.96 0.51
C ALA A 108 18.12 1.98 1.30
N LYS A 109 18.20 2.78 2.38
CA LYS A 109 19.40 2.88 3.22
C LYS A 109 19.47 1.82 4.34
N LEU A 110 18.35 1.57 5.00
CA LEU A 110 18.30 0.78 6.25
C LEU A 110 17.95 -0.68 6.02
N MET A 111 17.33 -1.00 4.88
CA MET A 111 16.80 -2.33 4.60
C MET A 111 17.42 -2.83 3.29
N PRO A 112 18.57 -3.53 3.35
CA PRO A 112 19.20 -4.07 2.16
C PRO A 112 18.18 -4.94 1.41
N GLU A 113 18.21 -4.87 0.09
CA GLU A 113 17.26 -5.63 -0.70
C GLU A 113 17.39 -7.13 -0.40
N THR A 114 16.25 -7.81 -0.26
CA THR A 114 16.26 -9.27 -0.12
C THR A 114 16.92 -9.87 -1.37
N PRO A 115 17.99 -10.68 -1.21
CA PRO A 115 18.67 -11.28 -2.34
C PRO A 115 17.69 -12.19 -3.08
N VAL A 116 17.62 -12.01 -4.38
CA VAL A 116 16.80 -12.86 -5.26
C VAL A 116 17.59 -14.12 -5.54
N VAL A 117 17.06 -15.27 -5.12
CA VAL A 117 17.60 -16.55 -5.56
C VAL A 117 17.29 -16.67 -7.05
N THR A 118 18.34 -16.72 -7.87
CA THR A 118 18.19 -16.87 -9.32
C THR A 118 17.47 -18.17 -9.61
N PRO A 119 16.50 -18.17 -10.55
CA PRO A 119 15.75 -19.37 -10.87
C PRO A 119 16.69 -20.50 -11.27
N ALA A 120 16.58 -21.64 -10.60
CA ALA A 120 17.51 -22.77 -10.77
C ALA A 120 17.34 -23.51 -12.13
N GLY A 121 16.56 -22.99 -13.07
CA GLY A 121 16.14 -23.74 -14.27
C GLY A 121 15.43 -25.06 -13.92
N GLY A 122 14.92 -25.16 -12.69
CA GLY A 122 14.33 -26.37 -12.15
C GLY A 122 12.92 -26.60 -12.69
N ARG A 123 12.45 -27.85 -12.60
CA ARG A 123 11.02 -28.14 -12.81
C ARG A 123 10.26 -27.70 -11.55
N ILE A 124 9.15 -27.00 -11.74
CA ILE A 124 8.23 -26.65 -10.64
C ILE A 124 7.70 -27.96 -10.04
N PRO A 125 7.81 -28.17 -8.72
CA PRO A 125 7.24 -29.36 -8.09
C PRO A 125 5.72 -29.43 -8.33
N PRO A 126 5.14 -30.56 -8.80
CA PRO A 126 3.70 -30.65 -9.06
C PRO A 126 2.84 -30.30 -7.85
N MET A 127 3.28 -30.70 -6.65
CA MET A 127 2.59 -30.36 -5.40
C MET A 127 2.52 -28.85 -5.12
N LEU A 128 3.53 -28.07 -5.55
CA LEU A 128 3.51 -26.62 -5.40
C LEU A 128 2.47 -25.98 -6.33
N ASP A 129 2.32 -26.53 -7.55
CA ASP A 129 1.32 -26.08 -8.51
C ASP A 129 -0.09 -26.46 -8.07
N ILE A 130 -0.30 -27.69 -7.61
CA ILE A 130 -1.56 -28.14 -7.03
C ILE A 130 -1.94 -27.26 -5.83
N ALA A 131 -1.01 -26.98 -4.92
CA ALA A 131 -1.25 -26.11 -3.78
C ALA A 131 -1.69 -24.70 -4.22
N TYR A 132 -1.03 -24.13 -5.22
CA TYR A 132 -1.38 -22.81 -5.75
C TYR A 132 -2.84 -22.76 -6.22
N PHE A 133 -3.26 -23.70 -7.07
CA PHE A 133 -4.64 -23.75 -7.55
C PHE A 133 -5.63 -24.11 -6.44
N LEU A 134 -5.25 -24.97 -5.50
CA LEU A 134 -6.07 -25.30 -4.35
C LEU A 134 -6.39 -24.05 -3.52
N PHE A 135 -5.42 -23.17 -3.25
CA PHE A 135 -5.67 -21.92 -2.52
C PHE A 135 -6.54 -20.93 -3.30
N LEU A 136 -6.46 -20.89 -4.64
CA LEU A 136 -7.39 -20.11 -5.46
C LEU A 136 -8.83 -20.67 -5.36
N VAL A 137 -8.99 -21.99 -5.37
CA VAL A 137 -10.29 -22.65 -5.18
C VAL A 137 -10.84 -22.39 -3.77
N ILE A 138 -10.01 -22.56 -2.74
CA ILE A 138 -10.38 -22.25 -1.34
C ILE A 138 -10.85 -20.80 -1.23
N SER A 139 -10.19 -19.85 -1.91
CA SER A 139 -10.58 -18.43 -1.91
C SER A 139 -12.04 -18.27 -2.37
N ILE A 140 -12.45 -18.94 -3.44
CA ILE A 140 -13.83 -18.87 -3.96
C ILE A 140 -14.81 -19.63 -3.08
N VAL A 141 -14.49 -20.90 -2.77
CA VAL A 141 -15.35 -21.80 -2.01
C VAL A 141 -15.68 -21.17 -0.65
N THR A 142 -14.69 -20.64 0.04
CA THR A 142 -14.92 -20.08 1.38
C THR A 142 -15.88 -18.90 1.36
N VAL A 143 -15.83 -18.06 0.33
CA VAL A 143 -16.76 -16.93 0.19
C VAL A 143 -18.17 -17.42 -0.14
N VAL A 144 -18.29 -18.39 -1.07
CA VAL A 144 -19.58 -18.99 -1.45
C VAL A 144 -20.29 -19.62 -0.24
N PHE A 145 -19.55 -20.32 0.63
CA PHE A 145 -20.16 -21.10 1.70
C PHE A 145 -20.22 -20.41 3.07
N LEU A 146 -19.30 -19.48 3.39
CA LEU A 146 -19.32 -18.80 4.69
C LEU A 146 -20.15 -17.52 4.68
N GLY A 147 -20.30 -16.84 3.54
CA GLY A 147 -21.26 -15.74 3.33
C GLY A 147 -21.18 -14.53 4.28
N ASP A 148 -20.26 -14.50 5.24
CA ASP A 148 -20.16 -13.49 6.29
C ASP A 148 -18.87 -12.65 6.20
N GLN A 149 -18.76 -11.62 7.05
CA GLN A 149 -17.56 -10.75 7.10
C GLN A 149 -16.27 -11.51 7.47
N ILE A 150 -16.39 -12.65 8.16
CA ILE A 150 -15.27 -13.53 8.47
C ILE A 150 -14.82 -14.24 7.19
N GLY A 151 -15.78 -14.69 6.37
CA GLY A 151 -15.58 -15.24 5.04
C GLY A 151 -14.86 -14.28 4.10
N GLU A 152 -15.19 -12.99 4.10
CA GLU A 152 -14.48 -12.00 3.26
C GLU A 152 -13.01 -11.83 3.67
N LYS A 153 -12.74 -11.58 4.95
CA LYS A 153 -11.37 -11.26 5.40
C LYS A 153 -10.49 -12.50 5.50
N PHE A 154 -10.95 -13.56 6.15
CA PHE A 154 -10.15 -14.77 6.35
C PHE A 154 -10.36 -15.79 5.25
N GLY A 155 -11.57 -15.90 4.71
CA GLY A 155 -11.90 -16.90 3.70
C GLY A 155 -11.43 -16.56 2.29
N PHE A 156 -11.49 -15.28 1.90
CA PHE A 156 -11.01 -14.85 0.59
C PHE A 156 -9.56 -14.36 0.62
N SER A 157 -9.32 -13.30 1.40
CA SER A 157 -8.08 -12.52 1.27
C SER A 157 -6.84 -13.33 1.62
N LEU A 158 -6.94 -14.15 2.67
CA LEU A 158 -5.80 -14.88 3.19
C LEU A 158 -5.37 -16.02 2.25
N PRO A 159 -6.28 -16.91 1.79
CA PRO A 159 -5.97 -17.90 0.75
C PRO A 159 -5.42 -17.26 -0.54
N LEU A 160 -5.94 -16.10 -0.95
CA LEU A 160 -5.44 -15.40 -2.12
C LEU A 160 -3.98 -14.92 -1.93
N PHE A 161 -3.64 -14.34 -0.77
CA PHE A 161 -2.26 -13.98 -0.45
C PHE A 161 -1.34 -15.20 -0.30
N MET A 162 -1.84 -16.33 0.22
CA MET A 162 -1.11 -17.60 0.24
C MET A 162 -0.80 -18.07 -1.18
N ALA A 163 -1.75 -17.96 -2.12
CA ALA A 163 -1.50 -18.24 -3.53
C ALA A 163 -0.43 -17.31 -4.13
N ALA A 164 -0.42 -16.02 -3.80
CA ALA A 164 0.64 -15.10 -4.22
C ALA A 164 2.03 -15.49 -3.67
N LEU A 165 2.12 -15.99 -2.44
CA LEU A 165 3.36 -16.53 -1.87
C LEU A 165 3.80 -17.83 -2.55
N LEU A 166 2.87 -18.72 -2.90
CA LEU A 166 3.18 -19.93 -3.67
C LEU A 166 3.65 -19.59 -5.09
N LEU A 167 3.07 -18.57 -5.73
CA LEU A 167 3.52 -18.03 -7.00
C LEU A 167 4.96 -17.51 -6.91
N GLU A 168 5.32 -16.82 -5.82
CA GLU A 168 6.72 -16.45 -5.56
C GLU A 168 7.65 -17.67 -5.57
N ARG A 169 7.25 -18.77 -4.91
CA ARG A 169 8.06 -19.99 -4.93
C ARG A 169 8.19 -20.58 -6.32
N GLN A 170 7.12 -20.61 -7.09
CA GLN A 170 7.17 -21.09 -8.48
C GLN A 170 8.15 -20.27 -9.31
N LEU A 171 8.18 -18.94 -9.13
CA LEU A 171 9.17 -18.06 -9.75
C LEU A 171 10.61 -18.40 -9.34
N GLN A 172 10.84 -18.70 -8.06
CA GLN A 172 12.14 -19.16 -7.57
C GLN A 172 12.56 -20.52 -8.16
N PHE A 173 11.59 -21.39 -8.49
CA PHE A 173 11.83 -22.64 -9.21
C PHE A 173 12.06 -22.45 -10.72
N GLY A 174 11.90 -21.25 -11.26
CA GLY A 174 12.10 -20.98 -12.69
C GLY A 174 10.84 -20.97 -13.53
N LEU A 175 9.68 -20.64 -12.93
CA LEU A 175 8.48 -20.30 -13.69
C LEU A 175 8.80 -19.20 -14.72
N ASP A 176 8.54 -19.51 -15.99
CA ASP A 176 8.80 -18.61 -17.10
C ASP A 176 7.70 -17.54 -17.23
N ARG A 177 7.91 -16.60 -18.16
CA ARG A 177 6.99 -15.48 -18.39
C ARG A 177 5.59 -15.95 -18.79
N ASN A 178 5.48 -16.94 -19.67
CA ASN A 178 4.20 -17.45 -20.14
C ASN A 178 3.46 -18.18 -19.03
N GLY A 179 4.16 -19.05 -18.29
CA GLY A 179 3.62 -19.74 -17.14
C GLY A 179 3.14 -18.80 -16.03
N PHE A 180 3.81 -17.66 -15.84
CA PHE A 180 3.34 -16.60 -14.96
C PHE A 180 2.04 -15.97 -15.44
N TYR A 181 1.94 -15.54 -16.70
CA TYR A 181 0.72 -14.89 -17.20
C TYR A 181 -0.49 -15.82 -17.13
N VAL A 182 -0.32 -17.13 -17.40
CA VAL A 182 -1.40 -18.12 -17.22
C VAL A 182 -1.86 -18.18 -15.77
N ARG A 183 -0.93 -18.34 -14.81
CA ARG A 183 -1.25 -18.43 -13.38
C ARG A 183 -1.85 -17.13 -12.85
N TYR A 184 -1.29 -15.99 -13.24
CA TYR A 184 -1.84 -14.68 -12.93
C TYR A 184 -3.24 -14.49 -13.52
N GLY A 185 -3.51 -15.02 -14.73
CA GLY A 185 -4.84 -15.05 -15.32
C GLY A 185 -5.86 -15.78 -14.43
N PHE A 186 -5.51 -16.97 -13.92
CA PHE A 186 -6.36 -17.68 -12.95
C PHE A 186 -6.53 -16.92 -11.65
N TYR A 187 -5.46 -16.33 -11.11
CA TYR A 187 -5.52 -15.50 -9.91
C TYR A 187 -6.45 -14.30 -10.10
N ALA A 188 -6.32 -13.59 -11.22
CA ALA A 188 -7.13 -12.43 -11.56
C ALA A 188 -8.59 -12.84 -11.78
N ALA A 189 -8.85 -13.98 -12.42
CA ALA A 189 -10.21 -14.51 -12.59
C ALA A 189 -10.86 -14.82 -11.24
N THR A 190 -10.16 -15.49 -10.32
CA THR A 190 -10.61 -15.71 -8.94
C THR A 190 -10.96 -14.39 -8.25
N PHE A 191 -10.10 -13.38 -8.39
CA PHE A 191 -10.37 -12.06 -7.87
C PHE A 191 -11.59 -11.36 -8.51
N LEU A 192 -11.76 -11.45 -9.83
CA LEU A 192 -12.89 -10.86 -10.54
C LEU A 192 -14.22 -11.53 -10.17
N ILE A 193 -14.22 -12.86 -9.95
CA ILE A 193 -15.38 -13.58 -9.41
C ILE A 193 -15.74 -13.01 -8.03
N PHE A 194 -14.75 -12.81 -7.15
CA PHE A 194 -15.01 -12.17 -5.85
C PHE A 194 -15.64 -10.78 -5.99
N VAL A 195 -15.09 -9.93 -6.84
CA VAL A 195 -15.61 -8.59 -7.09
C VAL A 195 -17.04 -8.61 -7.66
N ALA A 196 -17.33 -9.50 -8.60
CA ALA A 196 -18.62 -9.54 -9.28
C ALA A 196 -19.75 -10.06 -8.39
N PHE A 197 -19.48 -11.03 -7.52
CA PHE A 197 -20.53 -11.75 -6.79
C PHE A 197 -20.59 -11.45 -5.28
N PHE A 198 -19.50 -10.97 -4.68
CA PHE A 198 -19.40 -10.91 -3.22
C PHE A 198 -18.94 -9.57 -2.66
N TRP A 199 -18.28 -8.74 -3.46
CA TRP A 199 -17.77 -7.48 -2.97
C TRP A 199 -18.90 -6.48 -2.67
N THR A 200 -18.97 -6.05 -1.42
CA THR A 200 -19.99 -5.14 -0.89
C THR A 200 -19.77 -3.65 -1.24
N GLY A 201 -18.77 -3.33 -2.06
CA GLY A 201 -18.38 -1.94 -2.39
C GLY A 201 -17.39 -1.31 -1.40
N PHE A 202 -17.10 -1.95 -0.25
CA PHE A 202 -16.17 -1.44 0.76
C PHE A 202 -14.73 -1.93 0.53
N GLY A 203 -13.74 -1.10 0.86
CA GLY A 203 -12.33 -1.51 0.83
C GLY A 203 -11.68 -1.56 -0.56
N ARG A 204 -12.11 -0.76 -1.54
CA ARG A 204 -11.54 -0.76 -2.91
C ARG A 204 -10.01 -0.64 -3.01
N LEU A 205 -9.35 0.01 -2.04
CA LEU A 205 -7.88 0.08 -2.02
C LEU A 205 -7.26 -1.33 -1.87
N MET A 206 -7.94 -2.22 -1.14
CA MET A 206 -7.55 -3.61 -0.98
C MET A 206 -7.69 -4.39 -2.28
N LEU A 207 -8.68 -4.06 -3.13
CA LEU A 207 -8.81 -4.64 -4.46
C LEU A 207 -7.57 -4.36 -5.33
N GLY A 208 -7.08 -3.12 -5.28
CA GLY A 208 -5.83 -2.74 -5.94
C GLY A 208 -4.64 -3.56 -5.43
N VAL A 209 -4.53 -3.74 -4.11
CA VAL A 209 -3.48 -4.57 -3.49
C VAL A 209 -3.53 -6.02 -3.99
N PHE A 210 -4.72 -6.64 -4.03
CA PHE A 210 -4.86 -8.02 -4.47
C PHE A 210 -4.34 -8.26 -5.88
N LEU A 211 -4.66 -7.39 -6.84
CA LEU A 211 -4.20 -7.51 -8.22
C LEU A 211 -2.70 -7.19 -8.36
N VAL A 212 -2.23 -6.16 -7.66
CA VAL A 212 -0.88 -5.63 -7.83
C VAL A 212 0.19 -6.52 -7.21
N VAL A 213 -0.05 -7.10 -6.03
CA VAL A 213 0.94 -7.89 -5.29
C VAL A 213 1.62 -8.99 -6.13
N PRO A 214 0.91 -9.91 -6.81
CA PRO A 214 1.55 -10.94 -7.63
C PRO A 214 2.40 -10.35 -8.78
N VAL A 215 2.00 -9.21 -9.33
CA VAL A 215 2.76 -8.51 -10.39
C VAL A 215 4.03 -7.87 -9.81
N LEU A 216 3.95 -7.27 -8.62
CA LEU A 216 5.12 -6.73 -7.92
C LEU A 216 6.11 -7.83 -7.55
N VAL A 217 5.60 -8.96 -7.07
CA VAL A 217 6.42 -10.16 -6.81
C VAL A 217 7.11 -10.60 -8.10
N ALA A 218 6.37 -10.80 -9.18
CA ALA A 218 6.95 -11.23 -10.45
C ALA A 218 7.97 -10.24 -11.03
N ASN A 219 7.73 -8.93 -10.91
CA ASN A 219 8.66 -7.89 -11.36
C ASN A 219 10.04 -7.97 -10.68
N ARG A 220 10.12 -8.60 -9.50
CA ARG A 220 11.37 -8.86 -8.79
C ARG A 220 12.19 -9.98 -9.44
N TYR A 221 11.53 -10.98 -10.01
CA TYR A 221 12.17 -12.16 -10.61
C TYR A 221 12.38 -12.03 -12.12
N MET A 222 11.51 -11.28 -12.80
CA MET A 222 11.56 -11.07 -14.25
C MET A 222 10.97 -9.71 -14.63
N ASP A 223 11.24 -9.23 -15.85
CA ASP A 223 10.56 -8.05 -16.36
C ASP A 223 9.18 -8.44 -16.89
N VAL A 224 8.14 -8.04 -16.16
CA VAL A 224 6.71 -8.22 -16.52
C VAL A 224 6.14 -7.02 -17.29
N TRP A 225 7.01 -6.09 -17.70
CA TRP A 225 6.65 -4.85 -18.41
C TRP A 225 5.71 -3.91 -17.66
N LEU A 226 5.56 -4.08 -16.34
CA LEU A 226 4.87 -3.11 -15.51
C LEU A 226 5.74 -1.86 -15.34
N ARG A 227 5.17 -0.69 -15.64
CA ARG A 227 5.80 0.62 -15.49
C ARG A 227 4.85 1.57 -14.79
N SER A 228 5.40 2.48 -13.99
CA SER A 228 4.61 3.43 -13.20
C SER A 228 3.73 4.34 -14.07
N TRP A 229 4.18 4.69 -15.29
CA TRP A 229 3.35 5.46 -16.23
C TRP A 229 2.09 4.73 -16.69
N GLN A 230 2.14 3.40 -16.86
CA GLN A 230 0.97 2.61 -17.26
C GLN A 230 -0.10 2.70 -16.19
N VAL A 231 0.32 2.62 -14.92
CA VAL A 231 -0.60 2.76 -13.80
C VAL A 231 -1.14 4.18 -13.73
N GLY A 232 -0.29 5.19 -13.94
CA GLY A 232 -0.71 6.59 -14.02
C GLY A 232 -1.76 6.84 -15.10
N MET A 233 -1.63 6.20 -16.26
CA MET A 233 -2.63 6.29 -17.33
C MET A 233 -3.91 5.52 -17.04
N LEU A 234 -3.83 4.37 -16.36
CA LEU A 234 -5.01 3.55 -16.05
C LEU A 234 -5.77 4.03 -14.80
N SER A 235 -5.11 4.73 -13.87
CA SER A 235 -5.70 5.09 -12.58
C SER A 235 -6.98 5.93 -12.67
N PRO A 236 -7.13 6.92 -13.58
CA PRO A 236 -8.38 7.68 -13.67
C PRO A 236 -9.57 6.79 -14.05
N PHE A 237 -9.37 5.87 -15.01
CA PHE A 237 -10.40 4.93 -15.44
C PHE A 237 -10.76 3.94 -14.33
N LEU A 238 -9.76 3.43 -13.61
CA LEU A 238 -9.98 2.53 -12.48
C LEU A 238 -10.72 3.22 -11.33
N LEU A 239 -10.43 4.50 -11.07
CA LEU A 239 -11.15 5.27 -10.06
C LEU A 239 -12.59 5.56 -10.47
N ILE A 240 -12.84 5.90 -11.74
CA ILE A 240 -14.20 6.08 -12.27
C ILE A 240 -14.98 4.76 -12.18
N ALA A 241 -14.38 3.64 -12.57
CA ALA A 241 -14.99 2.32 -12.47
C ALA A 241 -15.31 1.95 -11.02
N ALA A 242 -14.36 2.18 -10.09
CA ALA A 242 -14.57 1.94 -8.68
C ALA A 242 -15.68 2.83 -8.08
N HIS A 243 -15.76 4.10 -8.50
CA HIS A 243 -16.85 5.00 -8.09
C HIS A 243 -18.21 4.50 -8.58
N ARG A 244 -18.33 4.22 -9.88
CA ARG A 244 -19.58 3.74 -10.50
C ARG A 244 -20.04 2.40 -9.94
N SER A 245 -19.10 1.52 -9.57
CA SER A 245 -19.45 0.24 -8.96
C SER A 245 -20.11 0.36 -7.58
N ARG A 246 -19.93 1.51 -6.90
CA ARG A 246 -20.48 1.76 -5.57
C ARG A 246 -21.75 2.61 -5.59
N PHE A 247 -21.84 3.60 -6.48
CA PHE A 247 -23.00 4.46 -6.61
C PHE A 247 -23.73 4.15 -7.91
N SER A 248 -24.84 3.43 -7.79
CA SER A 248 -25.67 3.08 -8.93
C SER A 248 -26.32 4.31 -9.58
N GLU A 249 -26.55 5.41 -8.85
CA GLU A 249 -27.22 6.61 -9.38
C GLU A 249 -26.74 7.91 -8.68
N GLY A 250 -26.29 8.91 -9.45
CA GLY A 250 -26.31 10.33 -9.05
C GLY A 250 -25.28 10.86 -8.03
N GLY A 251 -24.52 10.02 -7.33
CA GLY A 251 -23.50 10.49 -6.38
C GLY A 251 -22.38 11.26 -7.06
N ARG A 252 -22.14 12.52 -6.65
CA ARG A 252 -21.01 13.31 -7.17
C ARG A 252 -19.70 12.60 -6.84
N LEU A 253 -18.79 12.53 -7.82
CA LEU A 253 -17.43 11.99 -7.63
C LEU A 253 -16.67 12.66 -6.46
N THR A 254 -17.05 13.90 -6.11
CA THR A 254 -16.50 14.68 -4.97
C THR A 254 -16.86 14.17 -3.60
N GLU A 255 -18.08 13.68 -3.43
CA GLU A 255 -18.69 13.49 -2.11
C GLU A 255 -18.33 12.13 -1.51
N ASP A 256 -17.53 11.32 -2.22
CA ASP A 256 -17.16 10.01 -1.76
C ASP A 256 -15.65 9.82 -1.55
N SER A 257 -15.40 8.78 -0.77
CA SER A 257 -14.20 8.03 -0.45
C SER A 257 -12.92 8.22 -1.30
N GLY A 258 -12.95 8.60 -2.58
CA GLY A 258 -11.74 8.94 -3.34
C GLY A 258 -11.08 10.23 -2.82
N THR A 259 -11.87 11.30 -2.72
CA THR A 259 -11.48 12.64 -2.25
C THR A 259 -11.95 12.92 -0.82
N GLY A 260 -12.90 12.15 -0.28
CA GLY A 260 -13.51 12.42 1.03
C GLY A 260 -12.50 12.67 2.17
N HIS A 261 -11.44 11.89 2.25
CA HIS A 261 -10.38 12.11 3.25
C HIS A 261 -9.64 13.45 3.12
N TYR A 262 -9.49 13.97 1.89
CA TYR A 262 -8.93 15.30 1.67
C TYR A 262 -9.88 16.39 2.12
N LEU A 263 -11.18 16.28 1.78
CA LEU A 263 -12.20 17.23 2.21
C LEU A 263 -12.31 17.30 3.73
N ILE A 264 -12.34 16.14 4.39
CA ILE A 264 -12.37 16.05 5.86
C ILE A 264 -11.10 16.63 6.48
N THR A 265 -9.92 16.29 5.93
CA THR A 265 -8.65 16.86 6.42
C THR A 265 -8.64 18.38 6.26
N TRP A 266 -9.15 18.89 5.14
CA TRP A 266 -9.24 20.31 4.89
C TRP A 266 -10.18 21.02 5.86
N GLU A 267 -11.36 20.45 6.11
CA GLU A 267 -12.30 20.95 7.11
C GLU A 267 -11.66 21.00 8.51
N MET A 268 -10.84 20.00 8.87
CA MET A 268 -10.08 20.00 10.12
C MET A 268 -9.03 21.13 10.17
N ILE A 269 -8.40 21.45 9.05
CA ILE A 269 -7.45 22.56 8.94
C ILE A 269 -8.19 23.90 9.13
N GLU A 270 -9.30 24.11 8.41
CA GLU A 270 -10.07 25.35 8.48
C GLU A 270 -10.67 25.61 9.86
N THR A 271 -10.96 24.54 10.61
CA THR A 271 -11.56 24.63 11.95
C THR A 271 -10.56 24.38 13.09
N ALA A 272 -9.26 24.33 12.79
CA ALA A 272 -8.21 23.99 13.75
C ALA A 272 -8.15 24.98 14.93
N ASP A 273 -8.40 26.27 14.70
CA ASP A 273 -8.35 27.31 15.73
C ASP A 273 -9.47 27.21 16.78
N TRP A 274 -10.58 26.57 16.42
CA TRP A 274 -11.76 26.50 17.28
C TRP A 274 -11.87 25.18 18.05
N ARG A 275 -10.93 24.26 17.83
CA ARG A 275 -11.05 22.91 18.35
C ARG A 275 -9.82 22.46 19.13
N VAL A 276 -10.12 21.82 20.25
CA VAL A 276 -9.11 21.20 21.10
C VAL A 276 -8.80 19.82 20.55
N PRO A 277 -7.52 19.52 20.21
CA PRO A 277 -7.12 18.18 19.79
C PRO A 277 -7.47 17.14 20.85
N ARG A 278 -7.73 15.89 20.44
CA ARG A 278 -8.06 14.80 21.39
C ARG A 278 -6.93 14.48 22.38
N GLY A 279 -5.69 14.82 22.03
CA GLY A 279 -4.52 14.68 22.88
C GLY A 279 -3.78 13.34 22.73
N TRP A 280 -2.71 13.20 23.53
CA TRP A 280 -1.79 12.07 23.46
C TRP A 280 -2.42 10.72 23.81
N GLU A 281 -3.39 10.68 24.72
CA GLU A 281 -4.10 9.44 25.08
C GLU A 281 -4.80 8.85 23.85
N ALA A 282 -5.62 9.66 23.15
CA ALA A 282 -6.27 9.24 21.92
C ALA A 282 -5.27 8.90 20.80
N PHE A 283 -4.11 9.58 20.76
CA PHE A 283 -3.04 9.21 19.85
C PHE A 283 -2.53 7.80 20.14
N PHE A 284 -2.24 7.47 21.40
CA PHE A 284 -1.76 6.14 21.78
C PHE A 284 -2.80 5.05 21.55
N ASP A 285 -4.09 5.36 21.73
CA ASP A 285 -5.19 4.48 21.35
C ASP A 285 -5.16 4.13 19.86
N GLN A 286 -4.97 5.10 18.96
CA GLN A 286 -4.83 4.80 17.54
C GLN A 286 -3.49 4.12 17.20
N PHE A 287 -2.43 4.51 17.91
CA PHE A 287 -1.10 3.96 17.73
C PHE A 287 -1.05 2.47 18.08
N VAL A 288 -1.74 2.01 19.13
CA VAL A 288 -1.80 0.58 19.43
C VAL A 288 -2.55 -0.20 18.34
N LEU A 289 -3.54 0.41 17.69
CA LEU A 289 -4.24 -0.19 16.56
C LEU A 289 -3.33 -0.36 15.32
N LEU A 290 -2.31 0.48 15.14
CA LEU A 290 -1.28 0.27 14.10
C LEU A 290 -0.62 -1.13 14.22
N TRP A 291 -0.43 -1.61 15.44
CA TRP A 291 0.25 -2.88 15.72
C TRP A 291 -0.73 -4.05 15.91
N LEU A 292 -1.85 -3.80 16.59
CA LEU A 292 -2.71 -4.84 17.16
C LEU A 292 -4.16 -4.81 16.66
N GLN A 293 -4.50 -3.99 15.66
CA GLN A 293 -5.89 -3.94 15.17
C GLN A 293 -6.42 -5.29 14.66
N TRP A 294 -5.52 -6.16 14.18
CA TRP A 294 -5.84 -7.50 13.70
C TRP A 294 -6.34 -8.45 14.79
N VAL A 295 -6.09 -8.14 16.07
CA VAL A 295 -6.58 -8.93 17.21
C VAL A 295 -8.11 -8.82 17.27
N PRO A 296 -8.87 -9.93 17.20
CA PRO A 296 -10.32 -9.89 17.28
C PRO A 296 -10.82 -9.29 18.61
N ARG A 297 -11.95 -8.55 18.59
CA ARG A 297 -12.55 -7.97 19.81
C ARG A 297 -12.93 -9.03 20.85
N ALA A 298 -13.16 -10.27 20.45
CA ALA A 298 -13.40 -11.38 21.39
C ALA A 298 -12.21 -11.64 22.33
N PHE A 299 -10.98 -11.39 21.87
CA PHE A 299 -9.76 -11.54 22.68
C PHE A 299 -9.29 -10.21 23.31
N TRP A 300 -9.79 -9.08 22.82
CA TRP A 300 -9.54 -7.75 23.36
C TRP A 300 -10.82 -6.92 23.34
N PRO A 301 -11.73 -7.13 24.32
CA PRO A 301 -13.03 -6.46 24.35
C PRO A 301 -12.90 -4.94 24.37
N ASP A 302 -11.98 -4.43 25.19
CA ASP A 302 -11.68 -3.00 25.37
C ASP A 302 -10.78 -2.41 24.27
N LYS A 303 -10.68 -3.08 23.11
CA LYS A 303 -9.89 -2.59 21.98
C LYS A 303 -10.35 -1.18 21.58
N PRO A 304 -9.43 -0.20 21.45
CA PRO A 304 -9.79 1.14 21.02
C PRO A 304 -10.59 1.14 19.73
N ILE A 305 -11.47 2.14 19.61
CA ILE A 305 -12.25 2.37 18.41
C ILE A 305 -11.36 3.15 17.43
N GLY A 306 -11.28 2.70 16.18
CA GLY A 306 -10.49 3.38 15.16
C GLY A 306 -11.03 4.78 14.87
N LEU A 307 -10.14 5.72 14.56
CA LEU A 307 -10.45 7.15 14.40
C LEU A 307 -11.65 7.39 13.48
N GLY A 308 -11.71 6.67 12.36
CA GLY A 308 -12.79 6.84 11.39
C GLY A 308 -14.19 6.67 11.96
N ARG A 309 -14.35 5.84 13.01
CA ARG A 309 -15.64 5.66 13.70
C ARG A 309 -15.83 6.72 14.80
N SER A 310 -14.79 7.00 15.59
CA SER A 310 -14.89 7.98 16.69
C SER A 310 -15.08 9.40 16.15
N TYR A 311 -14.48 9.75 15.02
CA TYR A 311 -14.70 11.05 14.37
C TYR A 311 -16.17 11.25 13.98
N VAL A 312 -16.85 10.21 13.48
CA VAL A 312 -18.28 10.31 13.15
C VAL A 312 -19.13 10.56 14.40
N GLU A 313 -18.74 9.97 15.54
CA GLU A 313 -19.44 10.14 16.82
C GLU A 313 -19.20 11.55 17.39
N ASP A 314 -17.95 12.00 17.39
CA ASP A 314 -17.53 13.23 18.04
C ASP A 314 -17.77 14.49 17.18
N TRP A 315 -17.55 14.39 15.85
CA TRP A 315 -17.61 15.53 14.93
C TRP A 315 -18.93 15.62 14.16
N MET A 316 -19.25 14.56 13.42
CA MET A 316 -20.35 14.61 12.46
C MET A 316 -21.71 14.41 13.12
N GLY A 317 -21.73 13.77 14.29
CA GLY A 317 -22.93 13.28 14.93
C GLY A 317 -23.44 11.99 14.28
N ARG A 318 -23.71 10.98 15.10
CA ARG A 318 -24.15 9.64 14.63
C ARG A 318 -25.57 9.61 14.05
N GLN A 319 -26.38 10.66 14.21
CA GLN A 319 -27.83 10.65 13.94
C GLN A 319 -28.21 10.20 12.52
N ASN A 320 -27.37 10.49 11.52
CA ASN A 320 -27.63 10.17 10.12
C ASN A 320 -26.79 8.99 9.57
N PHE A 321 -26.09 8.27 10.44
CA PHE A 321 -25.14 7.23 10.04
C PHE A 321 -25.42 5.91 10.75
N SER A 322 -25.21 4.80 10.04
CA SER A 322 -25.28 3.49 10.68
C SER A 322 -24.21 3.32 11.76
N GLU A 323 -24.43 2.37 12.68
CA GLU A 323 -23.51 2.11 13.79
C GLU A 323 -22.10 1.71 13.31
N GLY A 324 -22.04 1.00 12.19
CA GLY A 324 -20.79 0.58 11.55
C GLY A 324 -20.13 1.64 10.65
N HIS A 325 -20.76 2.82 10.48
CA HIS A 325 -20.23 3.84 9.59
C HIS A 325 -18.89 4.38 10.12
N SER A 326 -17.91 4.44 9.23
CA SER A 326 -16.59 5.01 9.48
C SER A 326 -16.12 5.77 8.26
N ILE A 327 -15.36 6.83 8.50
CA ILE A 327 -14.80 7.66 7.44
C ILE A 327 -13.28 7.60 7.46
N ALA A 328 -12.67 7.93 6.33
CA ALA A 328 -11.23 8.02 6.21
C ALA A 328 -10.81 9.48 6.39
N THR A 329 -9.86 9.73 7.29
CA THR A 329 -9.32 11.07 7.58
C THR A 329 -7.94 11.27 6.97
N GLY A 330 -7.35 10.24 6.36
CA GLY A 330 -6.01 10.33 5.79
C GLY A 330 -4.89 10.44 6.82
N LEU A 331 -3.67 10.39 6.29
CA LEU A 331 -2.43 10.56 7.06
C LEU A 331 -2.44 11.85 7.89
N LEU A 332 -2.74 12.99 7.25
CA LEU A 332 -2.65 14.30 7.89
C LEU A 332 -3.83 14.59 8.80
N GLY A 333 -5.06 14.30 8.36
CA GLY A 333 -6.25 14.52 9.19
C GLY A 333 -6.22 13.71 10.48
N GLU A 334 -5.70 12.48 10.46
CA GLU A 334 -5.50 11.70 11.69
C GLU A 334 -4.58 12.39 12.69
N GLN A 335 -3.43 12.91 12.26
CA GLN A 335 -2.51 13.59 13.18
C GLN A 335 -3.03 14.95 13.65
N LEU A 336 -3.71 15.70 12.77
CA LEU A 336 -4.35 16.96 13.13
C LEU A 336 -5.41 16.77 14.21
N TRP A 337 -6.29 15.79 14.02
CA TRP A 337 -7.36 15.50 14.98
C TRP A 337 -6.83 15.04 16.34
N LEU A 338 -5.79 14.21 16.34
CA LEU A 338 -5.24 13.64 17.56
C LEU A 338 -4.35 14.64 18.31
N LEU A 339 -3.45 15.34 17.61
CA LEU A 339 -2.37 16.10 18.24
C LEU A 339 -2.35 17.59 17.91
N GLY A 340 -3.12 18.05 16.91
CA GLY A 340 -3.15 19.45 16.48
C GLY A 340 -1.75 20.03 16.27
N PRO A 341 -1.32 21.06 17.02
CA PRO A 341 0.02 21.66 16.87
C PRO A 341 1.19 20.67 17.03
N PHE A 342 0.99 19.55 17.71
CA PHE A 342 2.02 18.52 17.92
C PHE A 342 2.05 17.43 16.84
N LEU A 343 1.32 17.60 15.73
CA LEU A 343 1.21 16.60 14.65
C LEU A 343 2.56 16.11 14.11
N ILE A 344 3.61 16.95 14.11
CA ILE A 344 4.95 16.59 13.61
C ILE A 344 5.56 15.45 14.45
N PHE A 345 5.35 15.48 15.78
CA PHE A 345 5.83 14.41 16.67
C PHE A 345 5.07 13.10 16.41
N GLY A 346 3.75 13.18 16.21
CA GLY A 346 2.94 12.03 15.80
C GLY A 346 3.44 11.42 14.50
N PHE A 347 3.68 12.24 13.47
CA PHE A 347 4.26 11.78 12.23
C PHE A 347 5.61 11.09 12.41
N ALA A 348 6.52 11.66 13.20
CA ALA A 348 7.83 11.06 13.43
C ALA A 348 7.71 9.67 14.10
N ILE A 349 6.86 9.54 15.11
CA ILE A 349 6.61 8.29 15.83
C ILE A 349 6.00 7.23 14.91
N VAL A 350 4.95 7.60 14.17
CA VAL A 350 4.25 6.67 13.27
C VAL A 350 5.15 6.29 12.09
N PHE A 351 5.88 7.23 11.51
CA PHE A 351 6.85 6.96 10.45
C PHE A 351 7.93 5.96 10.89
N ALA A 352 8.54 6.19 12.05
CA ALA A 352 9.52 5.27 12.63
C ALA A 352 8.92 3.88 12.88
N SER A 353 7.67 3.82 13.34
CA SER A 353 6.96 2.58 13.61
C SER A 353 6.62 1.79 12.35
N ILE A 354 6.18 2.46 11.28
CA ILE A 354 5.93 1.82 9.98
C ILE A 354 7.24 1.29 9.39
N LEU A 355 8.35 2.02 9.51
CA LEU A 355 9.67 1.52 9.12
C LEU A 355 10.08 0.30 9.95
N ALA A 356 9.88 0.34 11.28
CA ALA A 356 10.20 -0.79 12.16
C ALA A 356 9.36 -2.02 11.80
N LEU A 357 8.05 -1.86 11.59
CA LEU A 357 7.15 -2.92 11.14
C LEU A 357 7.63 -3.54 9.82
N ARG A 358 7.95 -2.71 8.82
CA ARG A 358 8.47 -3.21 7.54
C ARG A 358 9.75 -4.02 7.73
N ALA A 359 10.70 -3.53 8.53
CA ALA A 359 11.93 -4.25 8.83
C ALA A 359 11.67 -5.58 9.55
N ILE A 360 10.74 -5.61 10.51
CA ILE A 360 10.32 -6.83 11.21
C ILE A 360 9.78 -7.85 10.20
N TYR A 361 8.80 -7.45 9.37
CA TYR A 361 8.23 -8.35 8.37
C TYR A 361 9.27 -8.87 7.38
N GLN A 362 10.17 -8.02 6.89
CA GLN A 362 11.25 -8.45 6.01
C GLN A 362 12.22 -9.44 6.68
N ARG A 363 12.55 -9.22 7.95
CA ARG A 363 13.44 -10.12 8.72
C ARG A 363 12.77 -11.46 9.03
N LEU A 364 11.47 -11.48 9.27
CA LEU A 364 10.69 -12.70 9.53
C LEU A 364 10.44 -13.51 8.24
N SER A 365 10.67 -12.92 7.06
CA SER A 365 10.43 -13.56 5.76
C SER A 365 11.70 -13.73 4.91
N PRO A 366 12.82 -14.28 5.42
CA PRO A 366 14.11 -14.26 4.72
C PRO A 366 14.06 -15.00 3.37
N GLY A 367 14.40 -14.32 2.28
CA GLY A 367 14.32 -14.91 0.93
C GLY A 367 12.90 -14.99 0.34
N LEU A 368 11.91 -14.33 0.95
CA LEU A 368 10.60 -14.07 0.34
C LEU A 368 10.37 -12.57 0.28
N VAL A 369 10.06 -12.07 -0.90
CA VAL A 369 9.72 -10.66 -1.16
C VAL A 369 8.21 -10.41 -1.11
N CYS A 370 7.36 -11.44 -1.23
CA CYS A 370 5.90 -11.28 -1.25
C CYS A 370 5.38 -10.52 -0.03
N MET A 371 5.87 -10.83 1.17
CA MET A 371 5.44 -10.14 2.40
C MET A 371 5.81 -8.65 2.39
N ALA A 372 7.01 -8.30 1.91
CA ALA A 372 7.40 -6.90 1.75
C ALA A 372 6.54 -6.20 0.68
N MET A 373 6.20 -6.87 -0.42
CA MET A 373 5.33 -6.30 -1.46
C MET A 373 3.90 -6.08 -0.97
N ILE A 374 3.35 -6.98 -0.16
CA ILE A 374 2.05 -6.81 0.49
C ILE A 374 2.08 -5.60 1.43
N PHE A 375 3.12 -5.50 2.29
CA PHE A 375 3.30 -4.35 3.18
C PHE A 375 3.36 -3.04 2.39
N ASP A 376 4.21 -2.98 1.37
CA ASP A 376 4.45 -1.79 0.56
C ASP A 376 3.19 -1.38 -0.23
N ALA A 377 2.44 -2.34 -0.77
CA ALA A 377 1.16 -2.07 -1.45
C ALA A 377 0.10 -1.52 -0.49
N TYR A 378 0.10 -1.96 0.77
CA TYR A 378 -0.82 -1.44 1.79
C TYR A 378 -0.47 -0.05 2.31
N LEU A 379 0.70 0.54 2.00
CA LEU A 379 1.01 1.93 2.38
C LEU A 379 -0.04 2.93 1.88
N THR A 380 -0.61 2.67 0.70
CA THR A 380 -1.79 3.39 0.18
C THR A 380 -2.93 3.47 1.21
N THR A 381 -3.16 2.40 1.98
CA THR A 381 -4.18 2.37 3.03
C THR A 381 -3.84 3.28 4.20
N TYR A 382 -2.57 3.38 4.57
CA TYR A 382 -2.16 4.29 5.64
C TYR A 382 -2.37 5.74 5.21
N LEU A 383 -1.90 6.11 4.02
CA LEU A 383 -2.07 7.46 3.49
C LEU A 383 -3.53 7.89 3.40
N TRP A 384 -4.40 6.95 3.00
CA TRP A 384 -5.82 7.20 2.82
C TRP A 384 -6.63 7.10 4.12
N GLY A 385 -6.38 6.10 4.95
CA GLY A 385 -7.26 5.68 6.05
C GLY A 385 -6.64 5.64 7.44
N GLY A 386 -5.37 5.97 7.62
CA GLY A 386 -4.71 6.11 8.92
C GLY A 386 -4.21 4.80 9.55
N MET A 387 -3.75 4.92 10.80
CA MET A 387 -3.05 3.89 11.59
C MET A 387 -3.87 2.60 11.74
N ALA A 388 -5.12 2.71 12.22
CA ALA A 388 -5.96 1.54 12.49
C ALA A 388 -6.28 0.76 11.21
N SER A 389 -6.62 1.47 10.12
CA SER A 389 -6.93 0.85 8.83
C SER A 389 -5.73 0.09 8.26
N PHE A 390 -4.54 0.70 8.34
CA PHE A 390 -3.30 0.07 7.88
C PHE A 390 -2.93 -1.14 8.74
N GLY A 391 -2.86 -0.96 10.07
CA GLY A 391 -2.53 -2.01 11.03
C GLY A 391 -3.45 -3.22 10.94
N GLY A 392 -4.75 -3.00 10.76
CA GLY A 392 -5.73 -4.07 10.58
C GLY A 392 -5.47 -4.89 9.32
N ARG A 393 -5.17 -4.24 8.19
CA ARG A 393 -4.93 -4.94 6.91
C ARG A 393 -3.61 -5.69 6.90
N ILE A 394 -2.52 -5.05 7.34
CA ILE A 394 -1.21 -5.71 7.36
C ILE A 394 -1.18 -6.84 8.39
N GLY A 395 -1.79 -6.67 9.56
CA GLY A 395 -1.78 -7.69 10.61
C GLY A 395 -2.57 -8.94 10.19
N VAL A 396 -3.77 -8.75 9.64
CA VAL A 396 -4.60 -9.86 9.15
C VAL A 396 -3.94 -10.60 7.98
N ALA A 397 -3.28 -9.88 7.07
CA ALA A 397 -2.60 -10.51 5.94
C ALA A 397 -1.25 -11.14 6.35
N LEU A 398 -0.34 -10.36 6.92
CA LEU A 398 1.06 -10.76 7.05
C LEU A 398 1.32 -11.75 8.18
N ILE A 399 0.60 -11.67 9.30
CA ILE A 399 0.88 -12.55 10.45
C ILE A 399 0.64 -14.02 10.09
N PRO A 400 -0.52 -14.43 9.55
CA PRO A 400 -0.70 -15.80 9.10
C PRO A 400 0.25 -16.17 7.94
N LEU A 401 0.59 -15.22 7.06
CA LEU A 401 1.54 -15.46 5.97
C LEU A 401 2.95 -15.77 6.45
N ILE A 402 3.42 -15.21 7.57
CA ILE A 402 4.73 -15.56 8.15
C ILE A 402 4.78 -17.05 8.47
N PHE A 403 3.77 -17.55 9.19
CA PHE A 403 3.68 -18.98 9.52
C PHE A 403 3.59 -19.84 8.27
N PHE A 404 2.72 -19.46 7.32
CA PHE A 404 2.59 -20.18 6.06
C PHE A 404 3.89 -20.21 5.26
N GLY A 405 4.58 -19.08 5.14
CA GLY A 405 5.86 -18.95 4.45
C GLY A 405 6.95 -19.82 5.08
N PHE A 406 6.95 -19.99 6.41
CA PHE A 406 7.84 -20.93 7.09
C PHE A 406 7.60 -22.39 6.64
N PHE A 407 6.35 -22.84 6.60
CA PHE A 407 6.01 -24.19 6.12
C PHE A 407 6.35 -24.38 4.65
N VAL A 408 5.99 -23.42 3.80
CA VAL A 408 6.27 -23.47 2.35
C VAL A 408 7.78 -23.57 2.07
N LYS A 409 8.61 -22.85 2.83
CA LYS A 409 10.07 -22.96 2.69
C LYS A 409 10.60 -24.34 3.03
N ARG A 410 10.05 -24.96 4.08
CA ARG A 410 10.46 -26.29 4.54
C ARG A 410 9.98 -27.39 3.60
N LEU A 411 8.77 -27.27 3.05
CA LEU A 411 8.18 -28.26 2.15
C LEU A 411 8.79 -28.20 0.74
N PHE A 412 9.15 -27.01 0.27
CA PHE A 412 9.65 -26.80 -1.09
C PHE A 412 11.02 -26.11 -1.09
N PRO A 413 12.07 -26.70 -0.51
CA PRO A 413 13.37 -26.04 -0.40
C PRO A 413 13.92 -25.68 -1.79
N VAL A 414 14.34 -24.43 -1.96
CA VAL A 414 15.06 -24.00 -3.17
C VAL A 414 16.52 -24.29 -2.93
N GLN A 415 17.10 -25.19 -3.73
CA GLN A 415 18.53 -25.48 -3.63
C GLN A 415 19.30 -24.20 -3.99
N ALA A 416 20.21 -23.80 -3.10
CA ALA A 416 21.16 -22.74 -3.46
C ALA A 416 21.91 -23.20 -4.72
N PRO A 417 22.14 -22.32 -5.71
CA PRO A 417 23.02 -22.67 -6.82
C PRO A 417 24.32 -23.21 -6.22
N PRO A 418 24.84 -24.36 -6.71
CA PRO A 418 26.10 -24.89 -6.21
C PRO A 418 27.11 -23.76 -6.23
N SER A 419 27.81 -23.54 -5.11
CA SER A 419 28.82 -22.48 -5.00
C SER A 419 30.00 -22.83 -5.91
N SER A 420 29.80 -22.65 -7.22
CA SER A 420 30.69 -23.10 -8.29
C SER A 420 31.85 -22.14 -8.54
N LEU A 421 32.10 -21.22 -7.62
CA LEU A 421 33.40 -20.56 -7.53
C LEU A 421 34.22 -21.31 -6.49
N PRO A 422 35.08 -22.27 -6.88
CA PRO A 422 36.12 -22.73 -5.97
C PRO A 422 36.85 -21.50 -5.43
N ALA A 423 37.00 -21.44 -4.11
CA ALA A 423 37.68 -20.35 -3.40
C ALA A 423 39.10 -20.04 -3.95
N GLN A 424 39.66 -20.93 -4.78
CA GLN A 424 40.93 -20.79 -5.47
C GLN A 424 40.99 -19.64 -6.48
N ALA A 425 39.86 -19.17 -7.05
CA ALA A 425 39.88 -18.02 -7.98
C ALA A 425 40.01 -16.64 -7.29
N LYS A 426 39.87 -16.56 -5.96
CA LYS A 426 40.07 -15.32 -5.19
C LYS A 426 41.50 -15.11 -4.69
N MET A 427 42.42 -16.05 -4.93
CA MET A 427 43.83 -15.93 -4.50
C MET A 427 44.80 -15.44 -5.59
N THR A 428 44.36 -15.27 -6.85
CA THR A 428 45.23 -14.81 -7.96
C THR A 428 45.11 -13.32 -8.31
N GLU A 429 44.34 -12.53 -7.55
CA GLU A 429 44.27 -11.06 -7.69
C GLU A 429 44.79 -10.33 -6.43
N ARG A 430 46.01 -10.67 -5.99
CA ARG A 430 46.77 -9.86 -5.03
C ARG A 430 48.06 -9.36 -5.63
#